data_AF-A0A0Q8SE33-F1
#
_entry.id   AF-A0A0Q8SE33-F1
#
_cell.length_a   1.000
_cell.length_b   1.000
_cell.length_c   1.000
_cell.angle_alpha   90.00
_cell.angle_beta   90.00
_cell.angle_gamma   90.00
#
_symmetry.space_group_name_H-M   'P 1'
#
loop_
_entity.id
_entity.type
_entity.pdbx_description
1 polymer ?
#
loop_
_entity_poly.entity_id
_entity_poly.type
_entity_poly.pdbx_seq_one_letter_code
_entity_poly.pdbx_strand_id
1 'polypeptide(L)'
;MRSTAPFVPLPILRLMAASVAALLLAGCDKIPGLGPDVGAIQREADAKAIGGACRHALRGVEDCYTLNPKATKAAVFDGWKEMDQYMRENKIDGSPSVITKAAPPEASARAASRAAREN
;
A
#
# COMPACT_ATOMS: atom_id res chain seq x y z
N MET A 1 21.28 -5.19 62.74
CA MET A 1 20.73 -5.46 61.40
C MET A 1 21.85 -5.27 60.38
N ARG A 2 22.42 -6.35 59.81
CA ARG A 2 23.43 -6.24 58.74
C ARG A 2 22.70 -6.23 57.41
N SER A 3 22.81 -5.12 56.68
CA SER A 3 22.27 -4.98 55.33
C SER A 3 23.13 -5.81 54.37
N THR A 4 22.58 -6.90 53.87
CA THR A 4 23.17 -7.69 52.77
C THR A 4 22.84 -7.00 51.46
N ALA A 5 23.66 -6.06 51.03
CA ALA A 5 23.57 -5.57 49.65
C ALA A 5 24.12 -6.67 48.72
N PRO A 6 23.34 -7.16 47.74
CA PRO A 6 23.84 -8.17 46.81
C PRO A 6 24.95 -7.57 45.95
N PHE A 7 26.12 -8.21 45.96
CA PHE A 7 27.24 -7.83 45.09
C PHE A 7 26.90 -8.24 43.66
N VAL A 8 26.42 -7.30 42.85
CA VAL A 8 26.12 -7.56 41.43
C VAL A 8 27.42 -7.44 40.62
N PRO A 9 27.91 -8.50 39.98
CA PRO A 9 29.15 -8.46 39.23
C PRO A 9 29.00 -7.55 37.99
N LEU A 10 30.06 -6.79 37.71
CA LEU A 10 30.18 -5.85 36.59
C LEU A 10 29.68 -6.36 35.21
N PRO A 11 29.91 -7.62 34.79
CA PRO A 11 29.35 -8.14 33.54
C PRO A 11 27.81 -8.22 33.53
N ILE A 12 27.19 -8.51 34.67
CA ILE A 12 25.72 -8.54 34.79
C ILE A 12 25.15 -7.12 34.68
N LEU A 13 25.85 -6.12 35.23
CA LEU A 13 25.45 -4.71 35.09
C LEU A 13 25.51 -4.23 33.63
N ARG A 14 26.53 -4.66 32.86
CA ARG A 14 26.66 -4.33 31.43
C ARG A 14 25.56 -4.99 30.58
N LEU A 15 25.23 -6.25 30.86
CA LEU A 15 24.14 -6.94 30.18
C LEU A 15 22.80 -6.27 30.46
N MET A 16 22.53 -5.89 31.72
CA MET A 16 21.34 -5.14 32.10
C MET A 16 21.26 -3.79 31.36
N ALA A 17 22.35 -3.03 31.34
CA ALA A 17 22.40 -1.75 30.62
C ALA A 17 22.17 -1.92 29.10
N ALA A 18 22.75 -2.96 28.49
CA ALA A 18 22.54 -3.27 27.08
C ALA A 18 21.09 -3.66 26.78
N SER A 19 20.46 -4.46 27.65
CA SER A 19 19.05 -4.82 27.50
C SER A 19 18.11 -3.62 27.66
N VAL A 20 18.39 -2.72 28.60
CA VAL A 20 17.62 -1.46 28.77
C VAL A 20 17.79 -0.56 27.55
N ALA A 21 19.00 -0.44 27.00
CA ALA A 21 19.25 0.32 25.78
C ALA A 21 18.50 -0.29 24.59
N ALA A 22 18.50 -1.61 24.42
CA ALA A 22 17.75 -2.30 23.37
C ALA A 22 16.23 -2.07 23.50
N LEU A 23 15.70 -2.09 24.72
CA LEU A 23 14.29 -1.78 25.00
C LEU A 23 13.92 -0.33 24.67
N LEU A 24 14.82 0.63 24.93
CA LEU A 24 14.62 2.04 24.58
C LEU A 24 14.64 2.27 23.06
N LEU A 25 15.47 1.55 22.32
CA LEU A 25 15.52 1.64 20.85
C LEU A 25 14.34 0.94 20.16
N ALA A 26 13.74 -0.08 20.77
CA ALA A 26 12.63 -0.85 20.19
C ALA A 26 11.28 -0.11 20.17
N GLY A 27 11.20 1.13 20.68
CA GLY A 27 9.95 1.88 20.85
C GLY A 27 9.71 3.04 19.86
N CYS A 28 10.68 3.39 19.02
CA CYS A 28 10.58 4.61 18.18
C CYS A 28 9.52 4.52 17.08
N ASP A 29 9.20 3.34 16.56
CA ASP A 29 8.19 3.15 15.50
C ASP A 29 6.74 3.36 15.96
N LYS A 30 6.48 3.47 17.26
CA LYS A 30 5.14 3.67 17.83
C LYS A 30 4.88 5.08 18.38
N ILE A 31 5.81 6.02 18.19
CA ILE A 31 5.60 7.42 18.57
C ILE A 31 4.68 8.07 17.52
N PRO A 32 3.48 8.55 17.89
CA PRO A 32 2.58 9.22 16.96
C PRO A 32 3.30 10.42 16.30
N GLY A 33 3.43 10.39 14.98
CA GLY A 33 4.05 11.47 14.18
C GLY A 33 5.55 11.35 13.92
N LEU A 34 6.25 10.34 14.44
CA LEU A 34 7.68 10.11 14.18
C LEU A 34 7.97 8.94 13.22
N GLY A 35 6.98 8.09 12.94
CA GLY A 35 7.04 7.01 11.95
C GLY A 35 6.35 7.38 10.62
N PRO A 36 6.58 6.61 9.54
CA PRO A 36 5.85 6.80 8.28
C PRO A 36 4.34 6.72 8.55
N ASP A 37 3.59 7.68 7.99
CA ASP A 37 2.13 7.73 8.14
C ASP A 37 1.54 6.40 7.65
N VAL A 38 0.91 5.65 8.57
CA VAL A 38 0.34 4.32 8.27
C VAL A 38 -0.65 4.43 7.11
N GLY A 39 -1.37 5.56 7.01
CA GLY A 39 -2.27 5.86 5.90
C GLY A 39 -1.55 6.05 4.56
N ALA A 40 -0.39 6.69 4.54
CA ALA A 40 0.43 6.86 3.35
C ALA A 40 1.02 5.52 2.88
N ILE A 41 1.56 4.72 3.81
CA ILE A 41 2.06 3.36 3.50
C ILE A 41 0.94 2.49 2.93
N GLN A 42 -0.24 2.52 3.54
CA GLN A 42 -1.39 1.76 3.05
C GLN A 42 -1.81 2.24 1.66
N ARG A 43 -1.90 3.55 1.43
CA ARG A 43 -2.29 4.10 0.11
C ARG A 43 -1.29 3.76 -0.99
N GLU A 44 -0.01 3.69 -0.67
CA GLU A 44 1.02 3.26 -1.61
C GLU A 44 0.91 1.77 -1.92
N ALA A 45 0.70 0.93 -0.90
CA ALA A 45 0.46 -0.49 -1.08
C ALA A 45 -0.81 -0.76 -1.92
N ASP A 46 -1.89 -0.03 -1.66
CA ASP A 46 -3.14 -0.11 -2.42
C ASP A 46 -2.92 0.30 -3.89
N ALA A 47 -2.17 1.38 -4.13
CA ALA A 47 -1.84 1.83 -5.48
C ALA A 47 -1.02 0.78 -6.26
N LYS A 48 -0.08 0.14 -5.58
CA LYS A 48 0.71 -0.96 -6.16
C LYS A 48 -0.15 -2.17 -6.49
N ALA A 49 -1.05 -2.56 -5.58
CA ALA A 49 -2.01 -3.64 -5.83
C ALA A 49 -2.94 -3.34 -7.02
N ILE A 50 -3.42 -2.09 -7.12
CA ILE A 50 -4.20 -1.60 -8.27
C ILE A 50 -3.40 -1.82 -9.56
N GLY A 51 -2.14 -1.38 -9.61
CA GLY A 51 -1.28 -1.54 -10.79
C GLY A 51 -1.14 -2.99 -11.25
N GLY A 52 -0.86 -3.89 -10.32
CA GLY A 52 -0.74 -5.32 -10.61
C GLY A 52 -2.03 -5.92 -11.12
N ALA A 53 -3.16 -5.66 -10.44
CA ALA A 53 -4.47 -6.11 -10.89
C ALA A 53 -4.80 -5.59 -12.30
N CYS A 54 -4.45 -4.34 -12.58
CA CYS A 54 -4.69 -3.70 -13.86
C CYS A 54 -3.91 -4.36 -15.00
N ARG A 55 -2.65 -4.77 -14.74
CA ARG A 55 -1.87 -5.52 -15.71
C ARG A 55 -2.44 -6.91 -15.96
N HIS A 56 -2.80 -7.61 -14.89
CA HIS A 56 -3.45 -8.91 -14.99
C HIS A 56 -4.78 -8.82 -15.76
N ALA A 57 -5.46 -7.68 -15.65
CA ALA A 57 -6.66 -7.36 -16.41
C ALA A 57 -6.43 -7.01 -17.89
N LEU A 58 -5.21 -7.18 -18.40
CA LEU A 58 -4.79 -6.88 -19.77
C LEU A 58 -5.04 -5.43 -20.19
N ARG A 59 -4.87 -4.48 -19.25
CA ARG A 59 -4.98 -3.04 -19.52
C ARG A 59 -3.64 -2.35 -19.70
N GLY A 60 -3.63 -1.33 -20.55
CA GLY A 60 -2.55 -0.36 -20.60
C GLY A 60 -2.49 0.47 -19.32
N VAL A 61 -1.30 0.93 -18.93
CA VAL A 61 -1.12 1.70 -17.69
C VAL A 61 -1.88 3.04 -17.72
N GLU A 62 -2.05 3.64 -18.90
CA GLU A 62 -2.81 4.88 -19.08
C GLU A 62 -4.30 4.72 -18.73
N ASP A 63 -4.88 3.56 -19.05
CA ASP A 63 -6.26 3.24 -18.64
C ASP A 63 -6.34 3.12 -17.12
N CYS A 64 -5.32 2.52 -16.50
CA CYS A 64 -5.25 2.36 -15.05
C CYS A 64 -5.22 3.70 -14.31
N TYR A 65 -4.50 4.69 -14.84
CA TYR A 65 -4.50 6.06 -14.29
C TYR A 65 -5.87 6.73 -14.44
N THR A 66 -6.55 6.49 -15.55
CA THR A 66 -7.88 7.05 -15.82
C THR A 66 -8.94 6.47 -14.88
N LEU A 67 -8.87 5.16 -14.63
CA LEU A 67 -9.77 4.41 -13.75
C LEU A 67 -9.50 4.72 -12.27
N ASN A 68 -8.26 5.02 -11.88
CA ASN A 68 -7.85 5.18 -10.48
C ASN A 68 -7.20 6.56 -10.22
N PRO A 69 -7.95 7.67 -10.36
CA PRO A 69 -7.39 9.03 -10.28
C PRO A 69 -6.88 9.41 -8.88
N LYS A 70 -7.25 8.66 -7.84
CA LYS A 70 -6.81 8.88 -6.45
C LYS A 70 -5.55 8.09 -6.10
N ALA A 71 -5.13 7.13 -6.93
CA ALA A 71 -3.96 6.32 -6.70
C ALA A 71 -2.69 7.07 -7.14
N THR A 72 -1.59 6.82 -6.46
CA THR A 72 -0.29 7.38 -6.84
C THR A 72 0.19 6.73 -8.14
N LYS A 73 0.30 7.52 -9.22
CA LYS A 73 0.68 7.01 -10.55
C LYS A 73 1.99 6.22 -10.53
N ALA A 74 2.98 6.67 -9.75
CA ALA A 74 4.25 5.98 -9.60
C ALA A 74 4.08 4.57 -9.01
N ALA A 75 3.38 4.43 -7.89
CA ALA A 75 3.16 3.12 -7.27
C ALA A 75 2.27 2.20 -8.14
N VAL A 76 1.28 2.76 -8.84
CA VAL A 76 0.50 2.02 -9.86
C VAL A 76 1.41 1.48 -10.95
N PHE A 77 2.30 2.29 -11.50
CA PHE A 77 3.27 1.84 -12.50
C PHE A 77 4.19 0.74 -11.96
N ASP A 78 4.67 0.91 -10.72
CA ASP A 78 5.54 -0.06 -10.07
C ASP A 78 4.86 -1.42 -9.87
N GLY A 79 3.58 -1.43 -9.46
CA GLY A 79 2.81 -2.67 -9.39
C GLY A 79 2.51 -3.28 -10.76
N TRP A 80 2.26 -2.43 -11.77
CA TRP A 80 1.98 -2.87 -13.13
C TRP A 80 3.19 -3.56 -13.78
N LYS A 81 4.40 -2.97 -13.65
CA LYS A 81 5.63 -3.56 -14.20
C LYS A 81 6.02 -4.86 -13.49
N GLU A 82 5.81 -4.95 -12.17
CA GLU A 82 6.12 -6.16 -11.40
C GLU A 82 5.18 -7.30 -11.81
N MET A 83 3.90 -7.00 -11.98
CA MET A 83 2.96 -8.00 -12.47
C MET A 83 3.24 -8.39 -13.94
N ASP A 84 3.68 -7.44 -14.79
CA ASP A 84 4.11 -7.77 -16.16
C ASP A 84 5.28 -8.75 -16.16
N GLN A 85 6.33 -8.43 -15.41
CA GLN A 85 7.50 -9.29 -15.23
C GLN A 85 7.07 -10.67 -14.75
N TYR A 86 6.26 -10.73 -13.68
CA TYR A 86 5.77 -11.97 -13.11
C TYR A 86 4.96 -12.80 -14.11
N MET A 87 4.05 -12.19 -14.88
CA MET A 87 3.27 -12.90 -15.91
C MET A 87 4.16 -13.47 -17.01
N ARG A 88 5.17 -12.72 -17.46
CA ARG A 88 6.11 -13.17 -18.50
C ARG A 88 7.00 -14.32 -18.04
N GLU A 89 7.51 -14.22 -16.81
CA GLU A 89 8.37 -15.25 -16.22
C GLU A 89 7.61 -16.55 -15.93
N ASN A 90 6.33 -16.44 -15.55
CA ASN A 90 5.52 -17.58 -15.10
C ASN A 90 4.48 -18.05 -16.13
N LYS A 91 4.44 -17.46 -17.33
CA LYS A 91 3.48 -17.78 -18.40
C LYS A 91 2.03 -17.74 -17.93
N ILE A 92 1.70 -16.69 -17.17
CA ILE A 92 0.35 -16.48 -16.64
C ILE A 92 -0.44 -15.68 -17.67
N ASP A 93 -1.58 -16.22 -18.07
CA ASP A 93 -2.53 -15.49 -18.90
C ASP A 93 -3.30 -14.47 -18.07
N GLY A 94 -3.53 -13.30 -18.65
CA GLY A 94 -4.36 -12.27 -18.03
C GLY A 94 -5.85 -12.56 -18.22
N SER A 95 -6.67 -11.90 -17.42
CA SER A 95 -8.13 -12.00 -17.47
C SER A 95 -8.73 -10.62 -17.82
N PRO A 96 -9.12 -10.38 -19.09
CA PRO A 96 -9.63 -9.07 -19.51
C PRO A 96 -10.79 -8.60 -18.63
N SER A 97 -10.67 -7.40 -18.05
CA SER A 97 -11.74 -6.81 -17.27
C SER A 97 -12.73 -6.03 -18.15
N VAL A 98 -14.02 -6.25 -17.93
CA VAL A 98 -15.11 -5.57 -18.65
C VAL A 98 -15.58 -4.27 -18.00
N ILE A 99 -15.03 -3.91 -16.84
CA ILE A 99 -15.49 -2.74 -16.07
C ILE A 99 -14.78 -1.47 -16.57
N THR A 100 -15.54 -0.55 -17.17
CA THR A 100 -15.11 0.82 -17.48
C THR A 100 -15.50 1.80 -16.37
N LYS A 101 -14.86 2.97 -16.33
CA LYS A 101 -15.22 4.04 -15.40
C LYS A 101 -16.71 4.38 -15.55
N ALA A 102 -17.47 4.30 -14.46
CA ALA A 102 -18.85 4.75 -14.48
C ALA A 102 -18.89 6.25 -14.79
N ALA A 103 -19.76 6.65 -15.73
CA ALA A 103 -19.99 8.05 -16.02
C ALA A 103 -20.52 8.75 -14.75
N PRO A 104 -20.16 10.02 -14.50
CA PRO A 104 -20.75 10.78 -13.41
C PRO A 104 -22.28 10.78 -13.52
N PRO A 105 -23.01 10.76 -12.39
CA PRO A 105 -24.47 10.61 -12.38
C PRO A 105 -25.19 11.64 -13.26
N GLU A 106 -24.71 12.88 -13.33
CA GLU A 106 -25.28 13.89 -14.23
C GLU A 106 -25.13 13.58 -15.72
N ALA A 107 -24.01 12.98 -16.13
CA ALA A 107 -23.79 12.59 -17.53
C ALA A 107 -24.72 11.42 -17.90
N SER A 108 -24.91 10.47 -16.98
CA SER A 108 -25.85 9.36 -17.18
C SER A 108 -27.31 9.84 -17.25
N ALA A 109 -27.70 10.81 -16.40
CA ALA A 109 -29.04 11.39 -16.41
C ALA A 109 -29.32 12.18 -17.71
N ARG A 110 -28.33 12.94 -18.21
CA ARG A 110 -28.43 13.66 -19.49
C ARG A 110 -28.49 12.71 -20.69
N ALA A 111 -27.78 11.59 -20.66
CA ALA A 111 -27.83 10.58 -21.72
C ALA A 111 -29.19 9.87 -21.74
N ALA A 112 -29.70 9.47 -20.57
CA ALA A 112 -31.02 8.83 -20.44
C ALA A 112 -32.16 9.76 -20.90
N SER A 113 -32.09 11.05 -20.55
CA SER A 113 -33.09 12.03 -20.97
C SER A 113 -33.02 12.40 -22.45
N ARG A 114 -31.85 12.28 -23.12
CA ARG A 114 -31.75 12.39 -24.58
C ARG A 114 -32.34 11.17 -25.28
N ALA A 115 -31.99 9.97 -24.85
CA ALA A 115 -32.53 8.73 -25.41
C ALA A 115 -34.06 8.62 -25.27
N ALA A 116 -34.62 9.14 -24.18
CA ALA A 116 -36.07 9.21 -23.96
C ALA A 116 -36.78 10.27 -24.82
N ARG A 117 -36.05 11.18 -25.48
CA ARG A 117 -36.59 12.24 -26.34
C ARG A 117 -36.51 11.90 -27.83
N GLU A 118 -35.82 10.81 -28.17
CA GLU A 118 -35.61 10.29 -29.53
C GLU A 118 -36.50 9.07 -29.83
N ASN A 119 -37.29 8.59 -28.86
CA ASN A 119 -38.46 7.72 -29.06
C ASN A 119 -39.74 8.56 -28.92
#